data_AF-A0A8S3ZA18-F1
#
_entry.id   AF-A0A8S3ZA18-F1
#
_cell.length_a   1.000
_cell.length_b   1.000
_cell.length_c   1.000
_cell.angle_alpha   90.00
_cell.angle_beta   90.00
_cell.angle_gamma   90.00
#
_symmetry.space_group_name_H-M   'P 1'
#
loop_
_entity.id
_entity.type
_entity.pdbx_description
1 polymer ?
#
loop_
_entity_poly.entity_id
_entity_poly.type
_entity_poly.pdbx_seq_one_letter_code
_entity_poly.pdbx_strand_id
1 'polypeptide(L)'
;MASTQQTVGAPRERLLALEKIEKDISTAIQSAGQALQELSKDKPALKHVESHTSNFLKTLQEIENGLSQQISYLSQVSTSHPHEGSSYASQKDLQMAMHRSEHVKSRLGELEKIKQEHIRQKHTGVVRSYSIPESQTLQQQPHTPQQQQQPHTPQPQQQQKQRDHQREQQAQL
;
A
#
# COMPACT_ATOMS: atom_id res chain seq x y z
N MET A 1 -14.12 22.89 -24.34
CA MET A 1 -13.36 23.48 -23.23
C MET A 1 -12.56 22.35 -22.59
N ALA A 2 -11.27 22.30 -22.85
CA ALA A 2 -10.39 21.23 -22.37
C ALA A 2 -10.04 21.51 -20.90
N SER A 3 -10.55 20.69 -19.99
CA SER A 3 -10.17 20.73 -18.59
C SER A 3 -8.72 20.23 -18.48
N THR A 4 -7.81 21.14 -18.19
CA THR A 4 -6.41 20.86 -17.88
C THR A 4 -6.36 19.90 -16.69
N GLN A 5 -6.16 18.60 -16.95
CA GLN A 5 -5.75 17.65 -15.92
C GLN A 5 -4.38 18.07 -15.43
N GLN A 6 -4.36 18.92 -14.41
CA GLN A 6 -3.17 19.22 -13.65
C GLN A 6 -2.72 17.89 -13.05
N THR A 7 -1.61 17.37 -13.57
CA THR A 7 -1.02 16.10 -13.14
C THR A 7 -0.77 16.16 -11.65
N VAL A 8 -1.71 15.57 -10.91
CA VAL A 8 -1.62 15.37 -9.48
C VAL A 8 -0.46 14.43 -9.25
N GLY A 9 0.66 14.92 -8.72
CA GLY A 9 1.79 14.08 -8.35
C GLY A 9 1.32 12.90 -7.52
N ALA A 10 1.82 11.71 -7.81
CA ALA A 10 1.32 10.47 -7.23
C ALA A 10 1.35 10.54 -5.68
N PRO A 11 0.45 9.86 -4.94
CA PRO A 11 0.42 9.92 -3.48
C PRO A 11 1.80 9.69 -2.82
N ARG A 12 2.64 8.85 -3.44
CA ARG A 12 4.03 8.63 -3.03
C ARG A 12 4.92 9.86 -3.18
N GLU A 13 4.80 10.61 -4.27
CA GLU A 13 5.57 11.85 -4.48
C GLU A 13 5.15 12.93 -3.47
N ARG A 14 3.88 12.94 -3.07
CA ARG A 14 3.38 13.83 -2.02
C ARG A 14 3.96 13.52 -0.65
N LEU A 15 4.06 12.23 -0.30
CA LEU A 15 4.73 11.78 0.92
C LEU A 15 6.22 12.20 0.92
N LEU A 16 6.93 11.98 -0.19
CA LEU A 16 8.33 12.42 -0.31
C LEU A 16 8.49 13.95 -0.19
N ALA A 17 7.53 14.71 -0.71
CA ALA A 17 7.54 16.16 -0.55
C ALA A 17 7.34 16.60 0.92
N LEU A 18 6.49 15.90 1.67
CA LEU A 18 6.31 16.15 3.12
C LEU A 18 7.56 15.76 3.92
N GLU A 19 8.21 14.64 3.61
CA GLU A 19 9.50 14.26 4.20
C GLU A 19 10.58 15.31 3.93
N LYS A 20 10.61 15.89 2.72
CA LYS A 20 11.51 17.00 2.41
C LYS A 20 11.21 18.22 3.28
N ILE A 21 9.93 18.60 3.42
CA ILE A 21 9.52 19.73 4.26
C ILE A 21 9.95 19.50 5.73
N GLU A 22 9.81 18.29 6.25
CA GLU A 22 10.25 17.95 7.61
C GLU A 22 11.77 18.12 7.79
N LYS A 23 12.55 17.70 6.78
CA LYS A 23 14.00 17.91 6.76
C LYS A 23 14.36 19.39 6.69
N ASP A 24 13.62 20.17 5.91
CA ASP A 24 13.82 21.61 5.81
C ASP A 24 13.49 22.31 7.15
N ILE A 25 12.45 21.87 7.87
CA ILE A 25 12.13 22.36 9.23
C ILE A 25 13.31 22.13 10.19
N SER A 26 13.86 20.92 10.18
CA SER A 26 15.05 20.59 11.00
C SER A 26 16.23 21.51 10.66
N THR A 27 16.44 21.78 9.37
CA THR A 27 17.51 22.66 8.87
C THR A 27 17.30 24.12 9.28
N ALA A 28 16.05 24.62 9.25
CA ALA A 28 15.71 25.95 9.70
C ALA A 28 16.01 26.12 11.19
N ILE A 29 15.55 25.18 12.03
CA ILE A 29 15.82 25.20 13.48
C ILE A 29 17.33 25.17 13.75
N GLN A 30 18.08 24.33 13.04
CA GLN A 30 19.53 24.27 13.17
C GLN A 30 20.19 25.61 12.82
N SER A 31 19.78 26.24 11.71
CA SER A 31 20.31 27.54 11.28
C SER A 31 20.02 28.64 12.30
N ALA A 32 18.81 28.67 12.87
CA ALA A 32 18.46 29.58 13.95
C ALA A 32 19.30 29.32 15.21
N GLY A 33 19.49 28.05 15.60
CA GLY A 33 20.33 27.66 16.72
C GLY A 33 21.79 28.11 16.55
N GLN A 34 22.35 27.97 15.34
CA GLN A 34 23.70 28.44 15.03
C GLN A 34 23.83 29.96 15.12
N ALA A 35 22.83 30.72 14.65
CA ALA A 35 22.82 32.17 14.79
C ALA A 35 22.82 32.59 16.27
N LEU A 36 21.98 31.96 17.09
CA LEU A 36 21.91 32.23 18.53
C LEU A 36 23.21 31.84 19.26
N GLN A 37 23.81 30.70 18.89
CA GLN A 37 25.07 30.24 19.47
C GLN A 37 26.25 31.17 19.11
N GLU A 38 26.25 31.75 17.92
CA GLU A 38 27.25 32.76 17.53
C GLU A 38 27.06 34.06 18.33
N LEU A 39 25.81 34.49 18.51
CA LEU A 39 25.47 35.67 19.31
C LEU A 39 25.79 35.52 20.80
N SER A 40 25.83 34.29 21.33
CA SER A 40 26.17 34.03 22.73
C SER A 40 27.67 34.09 23.05
N LYS A 41 28.54 34.31 22.05
CA LYS A 41 30.00 34.43 22.26
C LYS A 41 30.37 35.81 22.79
N ASP A 42 31.48 35.91 23.52
CA ASP A 42 32.01 37.20 24.01
C ASP A 42 32.29 38.21 22.89
N LYS A 43 32.67 37.70 21.71
CA LYS A 43 32.88 38.50 20.49
C LYS A 43 32.21 37.83 19.28
N PRO A 44 30.92 38.10 19.02
CA PRO A 44 30.18 37.50 17.92
C PRO A 44 30.74 37.88 16.55
N ALA A 45 30.84 36.91 15.64
CA ALA A 45 31.14 37.17 14.24
C ALA A 45 29.85 37.52 13.48
N LEU A 46 29.55 38.81 13.34
CA LEU A 46 28.31 39.30 12.72
C LEU A 46 28.03 38.70 11.33
N LYS A 47 29.07 38.49 10.51
CA LYS A 47 28.92 37.86 9.19
C LYS A 47 28.34 36.44 9.26
N HIS A 48 28.72 35.66 10.28
CA HIS A 48 28.17 34.33 10.49
C HIS A 48 26.71 34.40 10.95
N VAL A 49 26.40 35.32 11.88
CA VAL A 49 25.01 35.56 12.32
C VAL A 49 24.12 35.91 11.13
N GLU A 50 24.56 36.84 10.28
CA GLU A 50 23.83 37.24 9.07
C GLU A 50 23.64 36.06 8.11
N SER A 51 24.69 35.26 7.90
CA SER A 51 24.61 34.07 7.04
C SER A 51 23.61 33.02 7.59
N HIS A 52 23.70 32.68 8.87
CA HIS A 52 22.78 31.73 9.52
C HIS A 52 21.34 32.23 9.52
N THR A 53 21.13 33.54 9.76
CA THR A 53 19.79 34.16 9.73
C THR A 53 19.22 34.20 8.31
N SER A 54 20.06 34.50 7.30
CA SER A 54 19.65 34.47 5.89
C SER A 54 19.25 33.06 5.45
N ASN A 55 20.03 32.04 5.83
CA ASN A 55 19.69 30.65 5.57
C ASN A 55 18.38 30.24 6.26
N PHE A 56 18.19 30.62 7.53
CA PHE A 56 16.93 30.39 8.24
C PHE A 56 15.74 30.98 7.49
N LEU A 57 15.80 32.26 7.08
CA LEU A 57 14.72 32.93 6.36
C LEU A 57 14.42 32.24 5.02
N LYS A 58 15.47 31.88 4.26
CA LYS A 58 15.30 31.19 2.99
C LYS A 58 14.63 29.83 3.17
N THR A 59 15.11 29.02 4.10
CA THR A 59 14.52 27.70 4.37
C THR A 59 13.09 27.83 4.89
N LEU A 60 12.80 28.85 5.72
CA LEU A 60 11.45 29.12 6.20
C LEU A 60 10.48 29.44 5.05
N GLN A 61 10.93 30.23 4.07
CA GLN A 61 10.14 30.53 2.87
C GLN A 61 9.90 29.28 2.01
N GLU A 62 10.88 28.39 1.89
CA GLU A 62 10.71 27.11 1.19
C GLU A 62 9.69 26.20 1.90
N ILE A 63 9.72 26.14 3.24
CA ILE A 63 8.74 25.40 4.06
C ILE A 63 7.34 25.97 3.85
N GLU A 64 7.16 27.30 3.94
CA GLU A 64 5.87 27.96 3.77
C GLU A 64 5.25 27.69 2.41
N ASN A 65 6.05 27.81 1.34
CA ASN A 65 5.62 27.51 -0.02
C ASN A 65 5.23 26.03 -0.18
N GLY A 66 6.06 25.12 0.36
CA GLY A 66 5.81 23.69 0.33
C GLY A 66 4.51 23.31 1.04
N LEU A 67 4.31 23.80 2.26
CA LEU A 67 3.09 23.56 3.04
C LEU A 67 1.86 24.16 2.35
N SER A 68 1.94 25.38 1.82
CA SER A 68 0.84 26.01 1.09
C SER A 68 0.41 25.19 -0.12
N GLN A 69 1.38 24.59 -0.83
CA GLN A 69 1.10 23.71 -1.97
C GLN A 69 0.43 22.41 -1.52
N GLN A 70 0.85 21.80 -0.39
CA GLN A 70 0.23 20.59 0.15
C GLN A 70 -1.18 20.86 0.68
N ILE A 71 -1.40 22.00 1.36
CA ILE A 71 -2.72 22.42 1.83
C ILE A 71 -3.65 22.65 0.65
N SER A 72 -3.19 23.35 -0.38
CA SER A 72 -3.95 23.58 -1.62
C SER A 72 -4.30 22.26 -2.30
N TYR A 73 -3.34 21.33 -2.37
CA TYR A 73 -3.56 19.99 -2.90
C TYR A 73 -4.61 19.21 -2.10
N LEU A 74 -4.44 19.10 -0.78
CA LEU A 74 -5.40 18.42 0.09
C LEU A 74 -6.78 19.05 -0.02
N SER A 75 -6.86 20.38 -0.09
CA SER A 75 -8.12 21.09 -0.31
C SER A 75 -8.75 20.68 -1.65
N GLN A 76 -7.95 20.60 -2.73
CA GLN A 76 -8.42 20.15 -4.04
C GLN A 76 -8.90 18.70 -4.03
N VAL A 77 -8.14 17.74 -3.50
CA VAL A 77 -8.58 16.34 -3.51
C VAL A 77 -9.66 16.01 -2.49
N SER A 78 -9.71 16.75 -1.38
CA SER A 78 -10.75 16.56 -0.36
C SER A 78 -12.09 17.17 -0.76
N THR A 79 -12.11 18.12 -1.72
CA THR A 79 -13.34 18.79 -2.19
C THR A 79 -13.72 18.42 -3.62
N SER A 80 -12.75 18.02 -4.45
CA SER A 80 -12.96 17.56 -5.81
C SER A 80 -12.36 16.16 -5.97
N HIS A 81 -13.20 15.14 -5.87
CA HIS A 81 -13.31 14.01 -6.81
C HIS A 81 -14.47 13.09 -6.37
N PRO A 82 -15.66 13.19 -7.00
CA PRO A 82 -16.72 12.19 -6.86
C PRO A 82 -16.40 10.78 -7.41
N HIS A 83 -15.15 10.44 -7.76
CA HIS A 83 -14.84 9.21 -8.51
C HIS A 83 -13.44 8.58 -8.32
N GLU A 84 -12.65 8.96 -7.32
CA GLU A 84 -11.37 8.27 -7.04
C GLU A 84 -11.58 6.81 -6.55
N GLY A 85 -12.77 6.47 -6.08
CA GLY A 85 -13.16 5.09 -5.77
C GLY A 85 -13.31 4.19 -6.99
N SER A 86 -13.66 4.71 -8.18
CA SER A 86 -13.91 3.90 -9.39
C SER A 86 -12.67 3.75 -10.29
N SER A 87 -11.80 4.76 -10.40
CA SER A 87 -10.57 4.64 -11.19
C SER A 87 -9.49 3.78 -10.52
N TYR A 88 -9.24 3.94 -9.21
CA TYR A 88 -8.27 3.09 -8.51
C TYR A 88 -8.74 1.63 -8.44
N ALA A 89 -10.02 1.41 -8.15
CA ALA A 89 -10.60 0.06 -8.14
C ALA A 89 -10.45 -0.62 -9.51
N SER A 90 -10.84 0.05 -10.60
CA SER A 90 -10.71 -0.50 -11.96
C SER A 90 -9.25 -0.74 -12.36
N GLN A 91 -8.32 0.13 -11.98
CA GLN A 91 -6.89 -0.07 -12.24
C GLN A 91 -6.33 -1.24 -11.44
N LYS A 92 -6.73 -1.41 -10.18
CA LYS A 92 -6.31 -2.55 -9.35
C LYS A 92 -6.90 -3.86 -9.86
N ASP A 93 -8.17 -3.85 -10.25
CA ASP A 93 -8.85 -4.99 -10.87
C ASP A 93 -8.16 -5.42 -12.16
N LEU A 94 -7.77 -4.47 -13.01
CA LEU A 94 -6.97 -4.75 -14.21
C LEU A 94 -5.62 -5.37 -13.86
N GLN A 95 -4.89 -4.80 -12.90
CA GLN A 95 -3.59 -5.34 -12.48
C GLN A 95 -3.72 -6.78 -11.96
N MET A 96 -4.75 -7.06 -11.16
CA MET A 96 -5.02 -8.41 -10.67
C MET A 96 -5.43 -9.36 -11.81
N ALA A 97 -6.25 -8.90 -12.76
CA ALA A 97 -6.64 -9.68 -13.93
C ALA A 97 -5.43 -10.04 -14.80
N MET A 98 -4.49 -9.11 -15.00
CA MET A 98 -3.24 -9.35 -15.72
C MET A 98 -2.40 -10.42 -15.02
N HIS A 99 -2.17 -10.30 -13.71
CA HIS A 99 -1.41 -11.29 -12.94
C HIS A 99 -2.07 -12.68 -12.98
N ARG A 100 -3.41 -12.73 -12.86
CA ARG A 100 -4.17 -13.99 -12.99
C ARG A 100 -4.04 -14.59 -14.39
N SER A 101 -4.11 -13.77 -15.44
CA SER A 101 -3.95 -14.21 -16.84
C SER A 101 -2.56 -14.79 -17.09
N GLU A 102 -1.51 -14.14 -16.58
CA GLU A 102 -0.13 -14.62 -16.68
C GLU A 102 0.07 -15.95 -15.95
N HIS A 103 -0.51 -16.10 -14.75
CA HIS A 103 -0.51 -17.36 -14.03
C HIS A 103 -1.17 -18.49 -14.83
N VAL A 104 -2.36 -18.25 -15.40
CA VAL A 104 -3.06 -19.23 -16.24
C VAL A 104 -2.23 -19.60 -17.47
N LYS A 105 -1.62 -18.62 -18.15
CA LYS A 105 -0.72 -18.86 -19.29
C LYS A 105 0.46 -19.77 -18.91
N SER A 106 1.07 -19.52 -17.75
CA SER A 106 2.16 -20.35 -17.23
C SER A 106 1.71 -21.81 -17.02
N ARG A 107 0.59 -22.02 -16.32
CA ARG A 107 0.02 -23.35 -16.07
C ARG A 107 -0.39 -24.09 -17.34
N LEU A 108 -0.93 -23.37 -18.33
CA LEU A 108 -1.25 -23.95 -19.64
C LEU A 108 0.01 -24.38 -20.40
N GLY A 109 1.09 -23.58 -20.32
CA GLY A 109 2.38 -23.94 -20.89
C GLY A 109 2.99 -25.20 -20.26
N GLU A 110 2.86 -25.38 -18.94
CA GLU A 110 3.26 -26.61 -18.24
C GLU A 110 2.44 -27.82 -18.73
N LEU A 111 1.12 -27.68 -18.86
CA LEU A 111 0.24 -28.74 -19.35
C LEU A 111 0.56 -29.15 -20.79
N GLU A 112 0.83 -28.20 -21.67
CA GLU A 112 1.18 -28.49 -23.05
C GLU A 112 2.52 -29.26 -23.14
N LYS A 113 3.50 -28.93 -22.28
CA LYS A 113 4.74 -29.72 -22.15
C LYS A 113 4.45 -31.15 -21.71
N ILE A 114 3.62 -31.35 -20.68
CA ILE A 114 3.25 -32.68 -20.17
C ILE A 114 2.55 -33.51 -21.26
N LYS A 115 1.63 -32.89 -22.00
CA LYS A 115 0.93 -33.52 -23.12
C LYS A 115 1.91 -33.95 -24.22
N GLN A 116 2.85 -33.08 -24.60
CA GLN A 116 3.87 -33.40 -25.61
C GLN A 116 4.75 -34.55 -25.15
N GLU A 117 5.16 -34.58 -23.88
CA GLU A 117 5.88 -35.70 -23.28
C GLU A 117 5.07 -37.01 -23.34
N HIS A 118 3.78 -36.96 -23.02
CA HIS A 118 2.91 -38.13 -23.08
C HIS A 118 2.70 -38.65 -24.52
N ILE A 119 2.53 -37.75 -25.49
CA ILE A 119 2.43 -38.11 -26.91
C ILE A 119 3.74 -38.72 -27.40
N ARG A 120 4.89 -38.14 -27.01
CA ARG A 120 6.21 -38.67 -27.32
C ARG A 120 6.40 -40.09 -26.75
N GLN A 121 6.00 -40.31 -25.50
CA GLN A 121 6.05 -41.63 -24.85
C GLN A 121 5.13 -42.66 -25.53
N LYS A 122 3.96 -42.23 -26.03
CA LYS A 122 3.06 -43.10 -26.81
C LYS A 122 3.65 -43.48 -28.17
N HIS A 123 4.38 -42.59 -28.83
CA HIS A 123 5.03 -42.88 -30.11
C HIS A 123 6.29 -43.75 -29.98
N THR A 124 6.94 -43.81 -28.82
CA THR A 124 8.14 -44.65 -28.60
C THR A 124 7.86 -46.04 -28.03
N GLY A 125 6.59 -46.43 -27.84
CA GLY A 125 6.23 -47.82 -27.51
C GLY A 125 6.71 -48.34 -26.15
N VAL A 126 7.17 -47.48 -25.24
CA VAL A 126 7.57 -47.90 -23.89
C VAL A 126 6.38 -47.81 -22.95
N VAL A 127 5.67 -48.93 -22.81
CA VAL A 127 4.63 -49.12 -21.78
C VAL A 127 5.33 -49.12 -20.41
N ARG A 128 5.18 -48.04 -19.64
CA ARG A 128 5.60 -48.01 -18.25
C ARG A 128 4.54 -48.74 -17.42
N SER A 129 4.78 -50.02 -17.14
CA SER A 129 3.97 -50.82 -16.23
C SER A 129 4.06 -50.24 -14.81
N TYR A 130 2.95 -49.75 -14.27
CA TYR A 130 2.86 -49.44 -12.84
C TYR A 130 2.72 -50.77 -12.08
N SER A 131 3.82 -51.26 -11.52
CA SER A 131 3.78 -52.32 -10.49
C SER A 131 3.45 -51.68 -9.14
N ILE A 132 2.26 -52.00 -8.64
CA ILE A 132 1.83 -51.71 -7.26
C ILE A 132 2.58 -52.67 -6.33
N PRO A 133 3.34 -52.20 -5.33
CA PRO A 133 3.85 -53.07 -4.27
C PRO A 133 2.74 -53.26 -3.23
N GLU A 134 2.19 -54.47 -3.18
CA GLU A 134 1.31 -54.94 -2.11
C GLU A 134 2.15 -55.61 -1.03
N SER A 135 2.12 -55.07 0.19
CA SER A 135 2.38 -55.84 1.40
C SER A 135 1.77 -55.12 2.60
N GLN A 136 0.67 -55.71 3.08
CA GLN A 136 0.13 -55.52 4.43
C GLN A 136 1.19 -55.93 5.47
N THR A 137 1.33 -55.18 6.56
CA THR A 137 0.94 -55.63 7.93
C THR A 137 1.39 -54.66 9.03
N LEU A 138 0.54 -54.63 10.07
CA LEU A 138 0.76 -54.24 11.46
C LEU A 138 0.67 -52.75 11.92
N GLN A 139 -0.49 -52.53 12.57
CA GLN A 139 -0.64 -52.08 13.96
C GLN A 139 -0.67 -50.57 14.29
N GLN A 140 -1.80 -50.22 14.90
CA GLN A 140 -2.22 -48.93 15.45
C GLN A 140 -1.44 -48.57 16.72
N GLN A 141 -1.12 -47.28 16.93
CA GLN A 141 -1.54 -46.47 18.11
C GLN A 141 -1.06 -44.99 18.01
N PRO A 142 -1.54 -44.04 18.86
CA PRO A 142 -2.61 -43.11 18.50
C PRO A 142 -2.15 -41.64 18.51
N HIS A 143 -2.58 -40.83 17.54
CA HIS A 143 -2.55 -39.38 17.72
C HIS A 143 -3.84 -38.71 17.23
N THR A 144 -4.50 -38.09 18.21
CA THR A 144 -5.61 -37.15 18.18
C THR A 144 -5.53 -36.10 17.06
N PRO A 145 -6.64 -35.84 16.33
CA PRO A 145 -6.87 -34.56 15.70
C PRO A 145 -7.81 -33.75 16.59
N GLN A 146 -7.26 -32.84 17.41
CA GLN A 146 -8.09 -31.77 17.97
C GLN A 146 -8.13 -30.62 16.95
N GLN A 147 -9.29 -30.53 16.32
CA GLN A 147 -9.73 -29.42 15.49
C GLN A 147 -9.63 -28.09 16.25
N GLN A 148 -9.09 -27.07 15.60
CA GLN A 148 -9.79 -25.79 15.48
C GLN A 148 -9.18 -24.92 14.40
N GLN A 149 -9.86 -24.84 13.25
CA GLN A 149 -10.05 -23.56 12.57
C GLN A 149 -11.35 -23.62 11.78
N GLN A 150 -12.26 -22.75 12.19
CA GLN A 150 -13.63 -22.64 11.73
C GLN A 150 -13.71 -22.23 10.26
N PRO A 151 -14.73 -22.69 9.52
CA PRO A 151 -15.16 -22.02 8.30
C PRO A 151 -15.95 -20.76 8.66
N HIS A 152 -15.43 -19.58 8.31
CA HIS A 152 -16.21 -18.34 8.39
C HIS A 152 -17.28 -18.33 7.30
N THR A 153 -18.51 -18.66 7.69
CA THR A 153 -19.74 -18.31 6.96
C THR A 153 -20.05 -16.82 7.15
N PRO A 154 -20.30 -16.03 6.09
CA PRO A 154 -20.86 -14.70 6.23
C PRO A 154 -22.41 -14.76 6.20
N GLN A 155 -23.07 -14.51 7.33
CA GLN A 155 -24.42 -13.91 7.46
C GLN A 155 -24.84 -13.77 8.95
N PRO A 156 -25.72 -12.83 9.38
CA PRO A 156 -26.58 -11.94 8.57
C PRO A 156 -26.60 -10.45 8.98
N GLN A 157 -26.80 -9.60 7.97
CA GLN A 157 -26.99 -8.14 8.05
C GLN A 157 -28.35 -7.71 8.67
N GLN A 158 -29.15 -8.64 9.21
CA GLN A 158 -30.45 -8.35 9.82
C GLN A 158 -30.38 -8.01 11.32
N GLN A 159 -29.30 -8.35 12.02
CA GLN A 159 -29.19 -8.08 13.46
C GLN A 159 -28.74 -6.65 13.80
N GLN A 160 -28.15 -5.94 12.82
CA GLN A 160 -27.78 -4.52 12.98
C GLN A 160 -29.02 -3.62 12.88
N LYS A 161 -29.94 -3.86 11.92
CA LYS A 161 -31.15 -3.05 11.75
C LYS A 161 -32.10 -3.07 12.95
N GLN A 162 -32.21 -4.20 13.66
CA GLN A 162 -33.05 -4.25 14.87
C GLN A 162 -32.43 -3.51 16.05
N ARG A 163 -31.09 -3.47 16.18
CA ARG A 163 -30.43 -2.68 17.24
C ARG A 163 -30.56 -1.18 17.01
N ASP A 164 -30.46 -0.74 15.76
CA ASP A 164 -30.60 0.69 15.46
C ASP A 164 -32.04 1.18 15.66
N HIS A 165 -33.04 0.37 15.28
CA HIS A 165 -34.45 0.68 15.57
C HIS A 165 -34.78 0.70 17.07
N GLN A 166 -34.12 -0.14 17.87
CA GLN A 166 -34.32 -0.18 19.32
C GLN A 166 -33.60 0.98 20.04
N ARG A 167 -32.51 1.52 19.47
CA ARG A 167 -31.88 2.75 19.96
C ARG A 167 -32.69 4.00 19.65
N GLU A 168 -33.30 4.08 18.46
CA GLU A 168 -34.14 5.23 18.10
C GLU A 168 -35.38 5.34 19.00
N GLN A 169 -35.97 4.23 19.42
CA GLN A 169 -37.10 4.25 20.36
C GLN A 169 -36.72 4.63 21.80
N GLN A 170 -35.47 4.39 22.22
CA GLN A 170 -35.00 4.80 23.55
C GLN A 170 -34.60 6.28 23.62
N ALA A 171 -34.41 6.95 22.50
CA ALA A 171 -34.03 8.37 22.43
C ALA A 171 -35.24 9.33 22.35
N GLN A 172 -36.48 8.82 22.37
CA GLN A 172 -37.72 9.61 22.27
C GLN A 172 -38.56 9.63 23.58
N LEU A 173 -37.96 9.27 24.72
CA LEU A 173 -38.47 9.53 26.07
C LEU A 173 -37.50 10.46 26.81
#